data_AF-O67423-F1
#
_entry.id   AF-O67423-F1
#
_cell.length_a   1.000
_cell.length_b   1.000
_cell.length_c   1.000
_cell.angle_alpha   90.00
_cell.angle_beta   90.00
_cell.angle_gamma   90.00
#
_symmetry.space_group_name_H-M   'P 1'
#
loop_
_entity.id
_entity.type
_entity.pdbx_description
1 polymer ?
#
loop_
_entity_poly.entity_id
_entity_poly.type
_entity_poly.pdbx_seq_one_letter_code
_entity_poly.pdbx_strand_id
1 'polypeptide(L)'
;MSQVTQSFRKSLSLNKGFTLIELLIVIAIIAILATMAIPKIQEYRRAALIGKLTNNARLCLSAYAQQEAVSGVTGAVSVTANVPPGCTGDASSCTCSEGGVSVTCSVQNDGSITCSESTS
;
A
#
# COMPACT_ATOMS: atom_id res chain seq x y z
N MET A 1 81.24 8.54 6.52
CA MET A 1 79.94 8.11 7.06
C MET A 1 78.89 9.04 6.46
N SER A 2 78.30 8.72 5.31
CA SER A 2 77.26 7.72 5.04
C SER A 2 76.00 8.51 4.66
N GLN A 3 75.62 8.41 3.39
CA GLN A 3 74.37 8.88 2.81
C GLN A 3 73.19 8.40 3.66
N VAL A 4 72.23 9.28 3.98
CA VAL A 4 70.87 8.85 4.33
C VAL A 4 69.91 9.53 3.37
N THR A 5 69.73 8.85 2.25
CA THR A 5 68.67 9.04 1.27
C THR A 5 67.34 8.65 1.93
N GLN A 6 66.46 9.62 2.23
CA GLN A 6 65.07 9.29 2.60
C GLN A 6 64.20 9.33 1.34
N SER A 7 63.79 8.13 0.95
CA SER A 7 63.03 7.78 -0.24
C SER A 7 61.61 8.35 -0.19
N PHE A 8 61.24 9.09 -1.24
CA PHE A 8 59.87 9.47 -1.57
C PHE A 8 58.98 8.21 -1.58
N ARG A 9 58.10 8.09 -0.58
CA ARG A 9 57.03 7.09 -0.57
C ARG A 9 56.03 7.46 -1.66
N LYS A 10 56.10 6.78 -2.80
CA LYS A 10 55.11 6.86 -3.87
C LYS A 10 53.82 6.21 -3.37
N SER A 11 52.80 7.03 -3.08
CA SER A 11 51.42 6.57 -2.88
C SER A 11 50.96 5.89 -4.18
N LEU A 12 50.71 4.58 -4.16
CA LEU A 12 50.04 3.90 -5.27
C LEU A 12 48.54 4.15 -5.13
N SER A 13 48.04 5.24 -5.72
CA SER A 13 46.61 5.39 -5.96
C SER A 13 46.18 4.41 -7.06
N LEU A 14 45.69 3.24 -6.65
CA LEU A 14 44.96 2.33 -7.54
C LEU A 14 43.61 2.96 -7.88
N ASN A 15 43.59 3.89 -8.83
CA ASN A 15 42.36 4.31 -9.49
C ASN A 15 41.90 3.17 -10.42
N LYS A 16 41.25 2.15 -9.85
CA LYS A 16 40.47 1.16 -10.61
C LYS A 16 39.23 1.87 -11.14
N GLY A 17 39.27 2.27 -12.42
CA GLY A 17 38.08 2.75 -13.12
C GLY A 17 37.07 1.63 -13.34
N PHE A 18 35.79 1.96 -13.28
CA PHE A 18 34.69 1.05 -13.62
C PHE A 18 34.68 0.84 -15.14
N THR A 19 34.75 -0.41 -15.59
CA THR A 19 34.72 -0.69 -17.03
C THR A 19 33.29 -0.55 -17.56
N LEU A 20 33.14 -0.12 -18.80
CA LEU A 20 31.82 0.01 -19.45
C LEU A 20 31.10 -1.37 -19.51
N ILE A 21 31.87 -2.44 -19.66
CA ILE A 21 31.34 -3.80 -19.69
C ILE A 21 30.80 -4.26 -18.33
N GLU A 22 31.43 -3.88 -17.22
CA GLU A 22 30.90 -4.13 -15.87
C GLU A 22 29.55 -3.44 -15.68
N LEU A 23 29.40 -2.19 -16.15
CA LEU A 23 28.11 -1.49 -16.10
C LEU A 23 27.04 -2.21 -16.92
N LEU A 24 27.41 -2.66 -18.13
CA LEU A 24 26.48 -3.27 -19.08
C LEU A 24 25.90 -4.58 -18.54
N ILE A 25 26.72 -5.41 -17.90
CA ILE A 25 26.26 -6.66 -17.29
C ILE A 25 25.33 -6.38 -16.10
N VAL A 26 25.62 -5.36 -15.28
CA VAL A 26 24.78 -5.00 -14.14
C VAL A 26 23.38 -4.56 -14.58
N ILE A 27 23.28 -3.68 -15.58
CA ILE A 27 21.97 -3.26 -16.09
C ILE A 27 21.19 -4.41 -16.73
N ALA A 28 21.89 -5.35 -17.39
CA ALA A 28 21.27 -6.52 -17.99
C ALA A 28 20.62 -7.43 -16.93
N ILE A 29 21.31 -7.66 -15.79
CA ILE A 29 20.77 -8.46 -14.69
C ILE A 29 19.59 -7.74 -14.02
N ILE A 30 19.70 -6.42 -13.76
CA ILE A 30 18.61 -5.64 -13.17
C ILE A 30 17.35 -5.68 -14.06
N ALA A 31 17.49 -5.60 -15.38
CA ALA A 31 16.36 -5.69 -16.31
C ALA A 31 15.62 -7.02 -16.20
N ILE A 32 16.35 -8.14 -16.12
CA ILE A 32 15.75 -9.47 -15.94
C ILE A 32 14.98 -9.54 -14.61
N LEU A 33 15.61 -9.11 -13.50
CA LEU A 33 14.98 -9.13 -12.18
C LEU A 33 13.74 -8.22 -12.10
N ALA A 34 13.80 -7.03 -12.70
CA ALA A 34 12.70 -6.07 -12.68
C ALA A 34 11.45 -6.63 -13.38
N THR A 35 11.60 -7.30 -14.54
CA THR A 35 10.46 -7.88 -15.26
C THR A 35 9.73 -8.95 -14.46
N MET A 36 10.44 -9.75 -13.66
CA MET A 36 9.80 -10.73 -12.76
C MET A 36 9.14 -10.08 -11.54
N ALA A 37 9.65 -8.94 -11.06
CA ALA A 37 9.14 -8.27 -9.86
C ALA A 37 7.88 -7.42 -10.10
N ILE A 38 7.77 -6.75 -11.25
CA ILE A 38 6.66 -5.84 -11.57
C ILE A 38 5.25 -6.46 -11.39
N PRO A 39 4.93 -7.67 -11.93
CA PRO A 39 3.58 -8.21 -11.82
C PRO A 39 3.18 -8.45 -10.35
N LYS A 40 4.13 -8.84 -9.51
CA LYS A 40 3.89 -9.10 -8.10
C LYS A 40 3.55 -7.84 -7.31
N ILE A 41 4.16 -6.70 -7.65
CA ILE A 41 3.88 -5.43 -6.96
C ILE A 41 2.43 -4.97 -7.17
N GLN A 42 1.82 -5.26 -8.32
CA GLN A 42 0.42 -4.91 -8.59
C GLN A 42 -0.54 -5.71 -7.70
N GLU A 43 -0.30 -7.01 -7.55
CA GLU A 43 -1.08 -7.90 -6.68
C GLU A 43 -0.98 -7.47 -5.21
N TYR A 44 0.23 -7.19 -4.71
CA TYR A 44 0.41 -6.73 -3.33
C TYR A 44 -0.27 -5.38 -3.06
N ARG A 45 -0.21 -4.44 -4.00
CA ARG A 45 -0.91 -3.15 -3.87
C ARG A 45 -2.41 -3.34 -3.80
N ARG A 46 -2.96 -4.21 -4.64
CA ARG A 46 -4.40 -4.53 -4.63
C ARG A 46 -4.82 -5.17 -3.30
N ALA A 47 -4.09 -6.17 -2.81
CA ALA A 47 -4.37 -6.80 -1.53
C ALA A 47 -4.30 -5.80 -0.36
N ALA A 48 -3.31 -4.90 -0.38
CA ALA A 48 -3.21 -3.82 0.61
C ALA A 48 -4.39 -2.86 0.55
N LEU A 49 -4.85 -2.49 -0.66
CA LEU A 49 -6.05 -1.67 -0.86
C LEU A 49 -7.30 -2.37 -0.31
N ILE A 50 -7.51 -3.65 -0.61
CA ILE A 50 -8.62 -4.45 -0.07
C ILE A 50 -8.62 -4.41 1.47
N GLY A 51 -7.46 -4.64 2.10
CA GLY A 51 -7.34 -4.59 3.56
C GLY A 51 -7.70 -3.22 4.14
N LYS A 52 -7.21 -2.15 3.51
CA LYS A 52 -7.54 -0.76 3.87
C LYS A 52 -9.04 -0.49 3.74
N LEU A 53 -9.63 -0.85 2.59
CA LEU A 53 -11.05 -0.62 2.30
C LEU A 53 -11.95 -1.43 3.23
N THR A 54 -11.58 -2.66 3.57
CA THR A 54 -12.31 -3.50 4.53
C THR A 54 -12.32 -2.86 5.91
N ASN A 55 -11.19 -2.32 6.36
CA ASN A 55 -11.12 -1.62 7.63
C ASN A 55 -12.00 -0.35 7.61
N ASN A 56 -11.87 0.45 6.56
CA ASN A 56 -12.68 1.66 6.38
C ASN A 56 -14.19 1.37 6.31
N ALA A 57 -14.60 0.27 5.67
CA ALA A 57 -16.00 -0.13 5.58
C ALA A 57 -16.58 -0.54 6.94
N ARG A 58 -15.78 -1.15 7.81
CA ARG A 58 -16.17 -1.42 9.20
C ARG A 58 -16.27 -0.15 10.04
N LEU A 59 -15.34 0.79 9.86
CA LEU A 59 -15.40 2.09 10.53
C LEU A 59 -16.65 2.88 10.09
N CYS A 60 -16.92 2.89 8.79
CA CYS A 60 -18.13 3.43 8.19
C CYS A 60 -19.38 2.88 8.89
N LEU A 61 -19.51 1.55 8.97
CA LEU A 61 -20.65 0.90 9.59
C LEU A 61 -20.82 1.29 11.06
N SER A 62 -19.71 1.35 11.81
CA SER A 62 -19.73 1.79 13.21
C SER A 62 -20.13 3.26 13.38
N ALA A 63 -19.81 4.12 12.41
CA ALA A 63 -20.18 5.53 12.44
C ALA A 63 -21.68 5.70 12.23
N TYR A 64 -22.28 4.97 11.28
CA TYR A 64 -23.73 4.98 11.10
C TYR A 64 -24.46 4.40 12.32
N ALA A 65 -24.02 3.27 12.86
CA ALA A 65 -24.64 2.66 14.05
C ALA A 65 -24.63 3.61 15.27
N GLN A 66 -23.56 4.39 15.45
CA GLN A 66 -23.50 5.42 16.49
C GLN A 66 -24.48 6.58 16.23
N GLN A 67 -24.65 6.97 14.97
CA GLN A 67 -25.57 8.05 14.63
C GLN A 67 -27.04 7.66 14.87
N GLU A 68 -27.43 6.43 14.52
CA GLU A 68 -28.79 5.93 14.81
C GLU A 68 -29.08 5.98 16.32
N ALA A 69 -28.09 5.62 17.15
CA ALA A 69 -28.20 5.66 18.60
C ALA A 69 -28.37 7.09 19.16
N VAL A 70 -27.77 8.10 18.50
CA VAL A 70 -27.85 9.50 18.94
C VAL A 70 -29.09 10.21 18.39
N SER A 71 -29.46 9.96 17.14
CA SER A 71 -30.55 10.65 16.47
C SER A 71 -31.91 9.98 16.64
N GLY A 72 -31.97 8.72 17.09
CA GLY A 72 -33.22 7.97 17.23
C GLY A 72 -33.95 7.74 15.90
N VAL A 73 -33.31 8.08 14.78
CA VAL A 73 -33.76 7.79 13.43
C VAL A 73 -33.23 6.40 13.10
N THR A 74 -34.09 5.54 12.57
CA THR A 74 -33.76 4.22 12.04
C THR A 74 -33.86 4.27 10.52
N GLY A 75 -32.75 4.18 9.79
CA GLY A 75 -32.74 4.14 8.32
C GLY A 75 -31.50 4.71 7.66
N ALA A 76 -31.61 5.05 6.38
CA ALA A 76 -30.52 5.65 5.59
C ALA A 76 -30.26 7.10 6.05
N VAL A 77 -29.55 7.25 7.15
CA VAL A 77 -29.05 8.53 7.63
C VAL A 77 -27.80 8.89 6.84
N SER A 78 -27.76 10.07 6.22
CA SER A 78 -26.56 10.52 5.49
C SER A 78 -25.52 11.07 6.47
N VAL A 79 -24.64 10.19 6.98
CA VAL A 79 -23.53 10.56 7.85
C VAL A 79 -22.31 10.94 7.01
N THR A 80 -22.11 12.24 6.78
CA THR A 80 -20.90 12.71 6.08
C THR A 80 -19.76 13.07 7.04
N ALA A 81 -20.03 13.24 8.34
CA ALA A 81 -19.07 13.85 9.28
C ALA A 81 -18.08 12.86 9.94
N ASN A 82 -18.31 11.55 9.88
CA ASN A 82 -17.45 10.56 10.57
C ASN A 82 -17.18 9.30 9.73
N VAL A 83 -17.49 9.35 8.43
CA VAL A 83 -17.26 8.23 7.50
C VAL A 83 -15.94 8.46 6.78
N PRO A 84 -15.06 7.44 6.66
CA PRO A 84 -13.82 7.57 5.92
C PRO A 84 -14.06 8.03 4.47
N PRO A 85 -13.16 8.84 3.88
CA PRO A 85 -13.28 9.27 2.49
C PRO A 85 -13.38 8.07 1.55
N GLY A 86 -14.26 8.16 0.55
CA GLY A 86 -14.49 7.08 -0.42
C GLY A 86 -15.38 5.95 0.09
N CYS A 87 -16.00 6.11 1.26
CA CYS A 87 -16.99 5.19 1.80
C CYS A 87 -18.38 5.83 1.85
N THR A 88 -19.41 5.04 1.61
CA THR A 88 -20.81 5.44 1.66
C THR A 88 -21.68 4.24 2.04
N GLY A 89 -22.79 4.49 2.73
CA GLY A 89 -23.72 3.45 3.12
C GLY A 89 -24.62 3.88 4.27
N ASP A 90 -25.03 2.90 5.05
CA ASP A 90 -25.95 3.02 6.17
C ASP A 90 -25.53 2.07 7.31
N ALA A 91 -26.28 2.07 8.42
CA ALA A 91 -26.02 1.20 9.58
C ALA A 91 -26.10 -0.31 9.27
N SER A 92 -26.65 -0.69 8.12
CA SER A 92 -26.78 -2.10 7.69
C SER A 92 -25.73 -2.50 6.65
N SER A 93 -25.23 -1.56 5.85
CA SER A 93 -24.24 -1.85 4.81
C SER A 93 -23.41 -0.63 4.45
N CYS A 94 -22.09 -0.79 4.36
CA CYS A 94 -21.15 0.24 3.97
C CYS A 94 -20.26 -0.23 2.82
N THR A 95 -20.15 0.57 1.78
CA THR A 95 -19.29 0.33 0.62
C THR A 95 -18.18 1.37 0.56
N CYS A 96 -16.94 0.91 0.45
CA CYS A 96 -15.76 1.75 0.24
C CYS A 96 -15.13 1.44 -1.11
N SER A 97 -14.68 2.46 -1.84
CA SER A 97 -14.06 2.28 -3.16
C SER A 97 -12.83 3.15 -3.35
N GLU A 98 -11.76 2.56 -3.89
CA GLU A 98 -10.51 3.26 -4.23
C GLU A 98 -9.78 2.48 -5.33
N GLY A 99 -9.28 3.15 -6.36
CA GLY A 99 -8.43 2.54 -7.38
C GLY A 99 -9.04 1.36 -8.15
N GLY A 100 -10.35 1.37 -8.42
CA GLY A 100 -11.06 0.29 -9.15
C GLY A 100 -11.45 -0.92 -8.28
N VAL A 101 -11.12 -0.90 -6.99
CA VAL A 101 -11.55 -1.90 -6.01
C VAL A 101 -12.69 -1.31 -5.18
N SER A 102 -13.77 -2.06 -4.99
CA SER A 102 -14.82 -1.77 -4.02
C SER A 102 -14.93 -2.89 -2.99
N VAL A 103 -15.17 -2.54 -1.74
CA VAL A 103 -15.44 -3.47 -0.65
C VAL A 103 -16.73 -3.05 0.02
N THR A 104 -17.68 -3.98 0.11
CA THR A 104 -18.97 -3.79 0.78
C THR A 104 -19.01 -4.67 2.02
N CYS A 105 -19.19 -4.08 3.19
CA CYS A 105 -19.45 -4.78 4.43
C CYS A 105 -20.92 -4.60 4.83
N SER A 106 -21.62 -5.70 5.11
CA SER A 106 -23.01 -5.71 5.55
C SER A 106 -23.17 -6.43 6.89
N VAL A 107 -24.12 -5.96 7.69
CA VAL A 107 -24.59 -6.66 8.88
C VAL A 107 -25.62 -7.68 8.45
N GLN A 108 -25.38 -8.94 8.77
CA GLN A 108 -26.31 -10.04 8.55
C GLN A 108 -27.31 -10.12 9.70
N ASN A 109 -28.43 -10.80 9.48
CA ASN A 109 -29.49 -10.95 10.49
C ASN A 109 -29.05 -11.65 11.78
N ASP A 110 -27.95 -12.39 11.74
CA ASP A 110 -27.32 -13.04 12.90
C ASP A 110 -26.37 -12.11 13.69
N GLY A 111 -26.28 -10.84 13.29
CA GLY A 111 -25.36 -9.86 13.88
C GLY A 111 -23.92 -10.02 13.41
N SER A 112 -23.62 -10.97 12.52
CA SER A 112 -22.29 -11.09 11.92
C SER A 112 -22.06 -9.99 10.88
N ILE A 113 -20.81 -9.54 10.75
CA ILE A 113 -20.41 -8.59 9.71
C ILE A 113 -19.70 -9.37 8.61
N THR A 114 -20.29 -9.38 7.42
CA THR A 114 -19.71 -10.00 6.22
C THR A 114 -19.20 -8.92 5.29
N CYS A 115 -17.96 -9.04 4.82
CA CYS A 115 -17.37 -8.12 3.86
C CYS A 115 -17.05 -8.87 2.56
N SER A 116 -17.52 -8.33 1.43
CA SER A 116 -17.26 -8.82 0.09
C SER A 116 -16.52 -7.76 -0.72
N GLU A 117 -15.51 -8.18 -1.46
CA GLU A 117 -14.81 -7.33 -2.42
C GLU A 117 -15.36 -7.53 -3.84
N SER A 118 -15.40 -6.45 -4.61
CA SER A 118 -15.66 -6.45 -6.04
C SER A 118 -14.58 -5.62 -6.71
N THR A 119 -13.98 -6.15 -7.77
CA THR A 119 -13.04 -5.38 -8.59
C THR A 119 -13.64 -5.16 -9.96
N SER A 120 -13.70 -3.89 -10.34
CA SER A 120 -14.06 -3.44 -11.69
C SER A 120 -12.86 -3.53 -12.62
#